data_AF-A0A9Q2IG28-F1
#
_entry.id   AF-A0A9Q2IG28-F1
#
_cell.length_a   1.000
_cell.length_b   1.000
_cell.length_c   1.000
_cell.angle_alpha   90.00
_cell.angle_beta   90.00
_cell.angle_gamma   90.00
#
_symmetry.space_group_name_H-M   'P 1'
#
loop_
_entity.id
_entity.type
_entity.pdbx_description
1 polymer ?
#
loop_
_entity_poly.entity_id
_entity_poly.type
_entity_poly.pdbx_seq_one_letter_code
_entity_poly.pdbx_strand_id
1 'polypeptide(L)'
;MKNIYFCILILFSVNGISPAFGEIYWRKFDVMEKTLCKDLMKDGGYNKVDLCINLMLSDSTEKLEKRNKEITEALSKLDSFENFEDLVKSFKKDQTAWKNYASRRCSYKQLAFIKDSPIYFSSNRLCHAVENYRRIETLDGEPNIL
;
A
#
# COMPACT_ATOMS: atom_id res chain seq x y z
N MET A 1 -7.04 48.08 11.46
CA MET A 1 -6.08 46.96 11.51
C MET A 1 -6.83 45.63 11.25
N LYS A 2 -7.19 45.35 9.98
CA LYS A 2 -8.07 44.22 9.60
C LYS A 2 -7.41 43.24 8.61
N ASN A 3 -6.10 43.35 8.37
CA ASN A 3 -5.39 42.58 7.34
C ASN A 3 -4.41 41.53 7.86
N ILE A 4 -4.30 41.32 9.17
CA ILE A 4 -3.33 40.34 9.73
C ILE A 4 -3.92 38.92 9.79
N TYR A 5 -5.24 38.78 9.91
CA TYR A 5 -5.89 37.46 9.99
C TYR A 5 -5.91 36.68 8.67
N PHE A 6 -5.82 37.36 7.52
CA PHE A 6 -5.87 36.68 6.22
C PHE A 6 -4.54 35.96 5.90
N CYS A 7 -3.41 36.45 6.43
CA CYS A 7 -2.11 35.81 6.24
C CYS A 7 -1.92 34.54 7.08
N ILE A 8 -2.63 34.39 8.21
CA ILE A 8 -2.52 33.20 9.08
C ILE A 8 -3.27 32.01 8.48
N LEU A 9 -4.34 32.23 7.70
CA LEU A 9 -5.09 31.14 7.06
C LEU A 9 -4.31 30.49 5.90
N ILE A 10 -3.43 31.23 5.23
CA ILE A 10 -2.60 30.68 4.14
C ILE A 10 -1.47 29.80 4.71
N LEU A 11 -1.01 30.05 5.94
CA LEU A 11 0.05 29.25 6.59
C LEU A 11 -0.37 27.80 6.90
N PHE A 12 -1.67 27.51 7.00
CA PHE A 12 -2.15 26.13 7.15
C PHE A 12 -2.34 25.37 5.83
N SER A 13 -2.28 26.07 4.69
CA SER A 13 -2.30 25.43 3.36
C SER A 13 -0.92 24.94 2.90
N VAL A 14 0.14 25.28 3.65
CA VAL A 14 1.54 24.92 3.32
C VAL A 14 1.99 23.60 3.95
N ASN A 15 1.13 22.94 4.74
CA ASN A 15 1.32 21.54 5.11
C ASN A 15 0.81 20.68 3.96
N GLY A 16 1.67 20.51 2.94
CA GLY A 16 1.38 19.90 1.64
C GLY A 16 0.96 18.44 1.64
N ILE A 17 -0.18 18.13 2.26
CA ILE A 17 -0.89 16.86 2.14
C ILE A 17 -2.32 17.20 1.75
N SER A 18 -2.65 16.98 0.47
CA SER A 18 -4.04 17.05 0.01
C SER A 18 -4.91 16.16 0.91
N PRO A 19 -6.03 16.64 1.47
CA PRO A 19 -6.98 15.82 2.25
C PRO A 19 -7.48 14.59 1.49
N ALA A 20 -7.34 14.57 0.16
CA ALA A 20 -7.69 13.45 -0.69
C ALA A 20 -6.69 12.28 -0.63
N PHE A 21 -5.48 12.50 -0.10
CA PHE A 21 -4.52 11.42 0.17
C PHE A 21 -4.87 10.76 1.50
N GLY A 22 -5.79 9.80 1.37
CA GLY A 22 -6.69 9.36 2.42
C GLY A 22 -6.00 8.78 3.64
N GLU A 23 -6.59 9.08 4.79
CA GLU A 23 -6.23 8.64 6.15
C GLU A 23 -5.69 7.22 6.25
N ILE A 24 -6.17 6.28 5.42
CA ILE A 24 -5.75 4.88 5.40
C ILE A 24 -4.24 4.73 5.09
N TYR A 25 -3.69 5.51 4.15
CA TYR A 25 -2.29 5.37 3.73
C TYR A 25 -1.34 5.88 4.81
N TRP A 26 -1.61 7.07 5.34
CA TRP A 26 -0.83 7.64 6.44
C TRP A 26 -1.00 6.83 7.73
N ARG A 27 -2.20 6.35 8.05
CA ARG A 27 -2.41 5.48 9.21
C ARG A 27 -1.58 4.20 9.14
N LYS A 28 -1.48 3.57 7.96
CA LYS A 28 -0.62 2.37 7.80
C LYS A 28 0.86 2.75 7.91
N PHE A 29 1.26 3.90 7.36
CA PHE A 29 2.61 4.44 7.54
C PHE A 29 2.94 4.64 9.02
N ASP A 30 2.09 5.30 9.82
CA ASP A 30 2.32 5.54 11.26
C ASP A 30 2.53 4.25 12.06
N VAL A 31 1.85 3.17 11.67
CA VAL A 31 2.06 1.84 12.26
C VAL A 31 3.41 1.26 11.84
N MET A 32 3.77 1.37 10.56
CA MET A 32 5.03 0.85 10.03
C MET A 32 6.24 1.64 10.54
N GLU A 33 6.09 2.95 10.74
CA GLU A 33 7.09 3.83 11.33
C GLU A 33 7.54 3.31 12.71
N LYS A 34 6.57 2.88 13.52
CA LYS A 34 6.78 2.38 14.88
C LYS A 34 7.22 0.91 14.95
N THR A 35 7.12 0.19 13.82
CA THR A 35 7.40 -1.24 13.74
C THR A 35 8.53 -1.50 12.75
N LEU A 36 8.22 -1.66 11.47
CA LEU A 36 9.16 -1.98 10.39
C LEU A 36 10.32 -0.97 10.30
N CYS A 37 10.03 0.33 10.45
CA CYS A 37 11.01 1.39 10.24
C CYS A 37 11.55 1.98 11.55
N LYS A 38 11.26 1.36 12.70
CA LYS A 38 11.55 1.95 14.03
C LYS A 38 12.99 2.43 14.17
N ASP A 39 13.95 1.60 13.76
CA ASP A 39 15.37 1.94 13.86
C ASP A 39 15.81 2.99 12.83
N LEU A 40 15.22 2.97 11.64
CA LEU A 40 15.49 3.93 10.58
C LEU A 40 15.02 5.35 10.96
N MET A 41 13.93 5.44 11.74
CA MET A 41 13.25 6.68 12.08
C MET A 41 13.76 7.35 13.36
N LYS A 42 14.69 6.73 14.10
CA LYS A 42 15.24 7.28 15.37
C LYS A 42 15.76 8.70 15.27
N ASP A 43 16.41 9.05 14.16
CA ASP A 43 17.03 10.37 13.94
C ASP A 43 16.14 11.33 13.13
N GLY A 44 14.94 10.89 12.73
CA GLY A 44 13.99 11.67 11.94
C GLY A 44 14.48 12.10 10.54
N GLY A 45 13.71 12.98 9.90
CA GLY A 45 14.07 13.63 8.63
C GLY A 45 13.35 13.06 7.39
N TYR A 46 13.08 13.94 6.42
CA TYR A 46 12.32 13.62 5.20
C TYR A 46 12.93 12.46 4.39
N ASN A 47 14.26 12.38 4.33
CA ASN A 47 14.95 11.28 3.66
C ASN A 47 14.65 9.92 4.32
N LYS A 48 14.44 9.87 5.64
CA LYS A 48 14.11 8.64 6.36
C LYS A 48 12.67 8.19 6.09
N VAL A 49 11.75 9.15 5.91
CA VAL A 49 10.36 8.86 5.50
C VAL A 49 10.36 8.15 4.15
N ASP A 50 11.07 8.68 3.15
CA ASP A 50 11.12 8.04 1.83
C ASP A 50 11.81 6.66 1.87
N LEU A 51 12.89 6.52 2.64
CA LEU A 51 13.53 5.23 2.88
C LEU A 51 12.59 4.23 3.55
N CYS A 52 11.79 4.67 4.52
CA CYS A 52 10.78 3.83 5.17
C CYS A 52 9.70 3.39 4.18
N ILE A 53 9.22 4.30 3.32
CA ILE A 53 8.25 3.96 2.27
C ILE A 53 8.83 2.93 1.29
N ASN A 54 10.10 3.06 0.90
CA ASN A 54 10.78 2.06 0.07
C ASN A 54 10.86 0.70 0.78
N LEU A 55 11.19 0.70 2.07
CA LEU A 55 11.23 -0.52 2.89
C LEU A 55 9.85 -1.17 3.00
N MET A 56 8.80 -0.40 3.23
CA MET A 56 7.41 -0.87 3.24
C MET A 56 7.01 -1.49 1.91
N LEU A 57 7.39 -0.88 0.78
CA LEU A 57 7.10 -1.44 -0.53
C LEU A 57 7.80 -2.77 -0.75
N SER A 58 9.07 -2.88 -0.37
CA SER A 58 9.84 -4.13 -0.45
C SER A 58 9.21 -5.22 0.43
N ASP A 59 8.99 -4.94 1.71
CA ASP A 59 8.43 -5.88 2.68
C ASP A 59 7.03 -6.37 2.26
N SER A 60 6.15 -5.44 1.87
CA SER A 60 4.79 -5.79 1.46
C SER A 60 4.75 -6.61 0.16
N THR A 61 5.66 -6.34 -0.78
CA THR A 61 5.76 -7.10 -2.04
C THR A 61 6.22 -8.52 -1.76
N GLU A 62 7.29 -8.69 -0.99
CA GLU A 62 7.82 -10.01 -0.62
C GLU A 62 6.78 -10.84 0.13
N LYS A 63 6.10 -10.25 1.12
CA LYS A 63 5.03 -10.93 1.87
C LYS A 63 3.86 -11.34 1.00
N LEU A 64 3.44 -10.49 0.06
CA LEU A 64 2.35 -10.81 -0.84
C LEU A 64 2.73 -11.91 -1.83
N GLU A 65 3.95 -11.88 -2.37
CA GLU A 65 4.47 -12.95 -3.24
C GLU A 65 4.53 -14.29 -2.51
N LYS A 66 5.06 -14.29 -1.28
CA LYS A 66 5.06 -15.47 -0.41
C LYS A 66 3.65 -16.00 -0.17
N ARG A 67 2.71 -15.14 0.22
CA ARG A 67 1.32 -15.54 0.48
C ARG A 67 0.62 -16.11 -0.76
N ASN A 68 0.84 -15.52 -1.93
CA ASN A 68 0.30 -16.02 -3.19
C ASN A 68 0.86 -17.39 -3.55
N LYS A 69 2.15 -17.63 -3.27
CA LYS A 69 2.78 -18.95 -3.46
C LYS A 69 2.17 -19.99 -2.53
N GLU A 70 2.04 -19.69 -1.24
CA GLU A 70 1.43 -20.58 -0.24
C GLU A 70 0.00 -20.99 -0.63
N ILE A 71 -0.84 -20.02 -1.03
CA ILE A 71 -2.22 -20.31 -1.48
C ILE A 71 -2.22 -21.15 -2.75
N THR A 72 -1.37 -20.82 -3.72
CA THR A 72 -1.28 -21.59 -4.97
C THR A 72 -0.86 -23.04 -4.71
N GLU A 73 0.08 -23.28 -3.81
CA GLU A 73 0.50 -24.62 -3.40
C GLU A 73 -0.62 -25.37 -2.67
N ALA A 74 -1.38 -24.71 -1.81
CA ALA A 74 -2.53 -25.31 -1.13
C ALA A 74 -3.65 -25.69 -2.11
N LEU A 75 -4.02 -24.80 -3.03
CA LEU A 75 -5.02 -25.05 -4.05
C LEU A 75 -4.59 -26.16 -5.02
N SER A 76 -3.31 -26.21 -5.39
CA SER A 76 -2.78 -27.27 -6.28
C SER A 76 -2.90 -28.66 -5.65
N LYS A 77 -2.79 -28.77 -4.33
CA LYS A 77 -3.02 -30.04 -3.62
C LYS A 77 -4.50 -30.42 -3.70
N LEU A 78 -5.42 -29.48 -3.49
CA LEU A 78 -6.86 -29.76 -3.53
C LEU A 78 -7.35 -30.16 -4.92
N ASP A 79 -6.87 -29.50 -5.98
CA ASP A 79 -7.13 -29.89 -7.38
C ASP A 79 -6.68 -31.34 -7.67
N SER A 80 -5.70 -31.86 -6.92
CA SER A 80 -5.24 -33.25 -7.06
C SER A 80 -6.04 -34.27 -6.25
N PHE A 81 -6.75 -33.83 -5.21
CA PHE A 81 -7.55 -34.68 -4.32
C PHE A 81 -9.03 -34.73 -4.72
N GLU A 82 -9.57 -33.61 -5.18
CA GLU A 82 -10.97 -33.45 -5.53
C GLU A 82 -11.04 -32.91 -6.95
N ASN A 83 -12.04 -33.33 -7.72
CA ASN A 83 -12.21 -32.95 -9.13
C ASN A 83 -12.74 -31.51 -9.26
N PHE A 84 -12.20 -30.58 -8.45
CA PHE A 84 -12.50 -29.17 -8.53
C PHE A 84 -11.93 -28.59 -9.83
N GLU A 85 -12.72 -27.78 -10.50
CA GLU A 85 -12.32 -27.22 -11.78
C GLU A 85 -11.35 -26.04 -11.57
N ASP A 86 -10.08 -26.27 -11.89
CA ASP A 86 -9.01 -25.27 -12.07
C ASP A 86 -8.93 -24.19 -10.94
N LEU A 87 -8.92 -24.56 -9.66
CA LEU A 87 -8.92 -23.58 -8.55
C LEU A 87 -7.73 -22.62 -8.62
N VAL A 88 -6.55 -23.14 -8.96
CA VAL A 88 -5.33 -22.32 -9.16
C VAL A 88 -5.53 -21.25 -10.23
N LYS A 89 -6.23 -21.58 -11.32
CA LYS A 89 -6.49 -20.63 -12.42
C LYS A 89 -7.44 -19.54 -11.99
N SER A 90 -8.48 -19.88 -11.23
CA SER A 90 -9.43 -18.93 -10.66
C SER A 90 -8.73 -17.96 -9.71
N PHE A 91 -7.88 -18.47 -8.82
CA PHE A 91 -7.07 -17.62 -7.93
C PHE A 91 -6.13 -16.69 -8.71
N LYS A 92 -5.43 -17.19 -9.74
CA LYS A 92 -4.55 -16.36 -10.58
C LYS A 92 -5.31 -15.24 -11.31
N LYS A 93 -6.55 -15.49 -11.76
CA LYS A 93 -7.42 -14.46 -12.35
C LYS A 93 -7.78 -13.39 -11.34
N ASP A 94 -8.16 -13.78 -10.13
CA ASP A 94 -8.47 -12.86 -9.04
C ASP A 94 -7.25 -12.00 -8.65
N GLN A 95 -6.06 -12.60 -8.50
CA GLN A 95 -4.81 -11.85 -8.28
C GLN A 95 -4.52 -10.84 -9.40
N THR A 96 -4.79 -11.20 -10.65
CA THR A 96 -4.60 -10.30 -11.80
C THR A 96 -5.58 -9.13 -11.76
N ALA A 97 -6.85 -9.39 -11.43
CA ALA A 97 -7.87 -8.36 -11.27
C ALA A 97 -7.51 -7.40 -10.13
N TRP A 98 -7.04 -7.92 -8.99
CA TRP A 98 -6.58 -7.11 -7.87
C TRP A 98 -5.35 -6.25 -8.24
N LYS A 99 -4.35 -6.79 -8.94
CA LYS A 99 -3.18 -6.01 -9.41
C LYS A 99 -3.60 -4.82 -10.29
N ASN A 100 -4.56 -5.05 -11.19
CA ASN A 100 -5.11 -4.00 -12.03
C ASN A 100 -5.87 -2.93 -11.21
N TYR A 101 -6.65 -3.37 -10.22
CA TYR A 101 -7.31 -2.46 -9.27
C TYR A 101 -6.28 -1.59 -8.54
N ALA A 102 -5.26 -2.18 -7.92
CA ALA A 102 -4.25 -1.47 -7.14
C ALA A 102 -3.51 -0.43 -8.00
N SER A 103 -3.09 -0.81 -9.22
CA SER A 103 -2.44 0.11 -10.16
C SER A 103 -3.31 1.31 -10.53
N ARG A 104 -4.58 1.07 -10.90
CA ARG A 104 -5.53 2.14 -11.23
C ARG A 104 -5.81 3.04 -10.03
N ARG A 105 -5.98 2.43 -8.85
CA ARG A 105 -6.23 3.13 -7.58
C ARG A 105 -5.08 4.07 -7.24
N CYS A 106 -3.84 3.58 -7.30
CA CYS A 106 -2.66 4.39 -7.00
C CYS A 106 -2.44 5.49 -8.04
N SER A 107 -2.65 5.20 -9.33
CA SER A 107 -2.61 6.23 -10.38
C SER A 107 -3.64 7.33 -10.17
N TYR A 108 -4.88 6.99 -9.81
CA TYR A 108 -5.91 7.97 -9.47
C TYR A 108 -5.51 8.85 -8.29
N LYS A 109 -4.91 8.26 -7.25
CA LYS A 109 -4.40 9.01 -6.09
C LYS A 109 -3.25 9.95 -6.45
N GLN A 110 -2.49 9.63 -7.49
CA GLN A 110 -1.41 10.49 -7.95
C GLN A 110 -1.87 11.78 -8.65
N LEU A 111 -3.14 11.88 -9.06
CA LEU A 111 -3.69 13.09 -9.69
C LEU A 111 -3.65 14.32 -8.76
N ALA A 112 -3.52 14.12 -7.46
CA ALA A 112 -3.40 15.20 -6.48
C ALA A 112 -1.99 15.81 -6.39
N PHE A 113 -1.00 15.26 -7.09
CA PHE A 113 0.40 15.68 -7.01
C PHE A 113 0.93 16.13 -8.37
N ILE A 114 1.93 17.02 -8.34
CA ILE A 114 2.69 17.39 -9.54
C ILE A 114 3.38 16.12 -10.06
N LYS A 115 3.08 15.78 -11.32
CA LYS A 115 3.65 14.61 -11.99
C LYS A 115 5.19 14.64 -11.91
N ASP A 116 5.79 13.49 -11.67
CA ASP A 116 7.23 13.27 -11.59
C ASP A 116 7.96 14.05 -10.48
N SER A 117 7.22 14.66 -9.54
CA SER A 117 7.82 15.24 -8.33
C SER A 117 8.26 14.16 -7.33
N PRO A 118 9.20 14.46 -6.41
CA PRO A 118 9.56 13.53 -5.35
C PRO A 118 8.36 13.04 -4.53
N ILE A 119 7.39 13.92 -4.25
CA ILE A 119 6.17 13.58 -3.51
C ILE A 119 5.29 12.64 -4.34
N TYR A 120 5.15 12.86 -5.65
CA TYR A 120 4.43 11.93 -6.54
C TYR A 120 5.00 10.52 -6.46
N PHE A 121 6.32 10.36 -6.56
CA PHE A 121 6.93 9.04 -6.50
C PHE A 121 6.80 8.39 -5.12
N SER A 122 7.05 9.15 -4.05
CA SER A 122 6.96 8.66 -2.67
C SER A 122 5.53 8.24 -2.31
N SER A 123 4.56 9.08 -2.64
CA SER A 123 3.13 8.83 -2.52
C SER A 123 2.68 7.59 -3.29
N ASN A 124 3.17 7.42 -4.53
CA ASN A 124 2.83 6.25 -5.33
C ASN A 124 3.36 4.96 -4.70
N ARG A 125 4.61 4.96 -4.24
CA ARG A 125 5.19 3.80 -3.53
C ARG A 125 4.44 3.46 -2.26
N LEU A 126 4.10 4.47 -1.45
CA LEU A 126 3.31 4.27 -0.23
C LEU A 126 1.95 3.67 -0.56
N CYS A 127 1.26 4.18 -1.60
CA CYS A 127 -0.01 3.62 -2.03
C CYS A 127 0.11 2.12 -2.37
N HIS A 128 1.10 1.74 -3.19
CA HIS A 128 1.31 0.35 -3.55
C HIS A 128 1.64 -0.54 -2.35
N ALA A 129 2.50 -0.06 -1.43
CA ALA A 129 2.83 -0.78 -0.22
C ALA A 129 1.58 -1.06 0.65
N VAL A 130 0.71 -0.07 0.80
CA VAL A 130 -0.52 -0.21 1.59
C VAL A 130 -1.53 -1.12 0.90
N GLU A 131 -1.72 -1.01 -0.41
CA GLU A 131 -2.60 -1.95 -1.14
C GLU A 131 -2.09 -3.39 -1.06
N ASN A 132 -0.77 -3.62 -1.10
CA ASN A 132 -0.18 -4.95 -0.86
C ASN A 132 -0.52 -5.48 0.54
N TYR A 133 -0.34 -4.68 1.59
CA TYR A 133 -0.70 -5.10 2.95
C TYR A 133 -2.18 -5.40 3.10
N ARG A 134 -3.05 -4.56 2.54
CA ARG A 134 -4.50 -4.79 2.56
C ARG A 134 -4.86 -6.07 1.81
N ARG A 135 -4.16 -6.37 0.71
CA ARG A 135 -4.38 -7.63 -0.01
C ARG A 135 -4.00 -8.83 0.85
N ILE A 136 -2.85 -8.79 1.53
CA ILE A 136 -2.45 -9.84 2.47
C ILE A 136 -3.54 -10.05 3.53
N GLU A 137 -4.07 -8.97 4.11
CA GLU A 137 -5.18 -9.03 5.09
C GLU A 137 -6.45 -9.68 4.50
N THR A 138 -6.82 -9.37 3.25
CA THR A 138 -7.98 -10.02 2.59
C THR A 138 -7.74 -11.47 2.18
N LEU A 139 -6.48 -11.90 2.10
CA LEU A 139 -6.08 -13.28 1.84
C LEU A 139 -5.86 -14.05 3.14
N ASP A 140 -6.09 -13.44 4.30
CA ASP A 140 -6.04 -14.12 5.57
C ASP A 140 -7.17 -15.16 5.64
N GLY A 141 -6.84 -16.38 6.07
CA GLY A 141 -7.77 -17.52 6.04
C GLY A 141 -7.96 -18.21 4.69
N GLU A 142 -7.40 -17.70 3.57
CA GLU A 142 -7.46 -18.39 2.28
C GLU A 142 -6.36 -19.48 2.13
N PRO A 143 -6.60 -20.59 1.40
CA PRO A 143 -7.91 -20.98 0.90
C PRO A 143 -8.83 -21.43 2.06
N ASN A 144 -10.04 -20.87 2.15
CA ASN A 144 -11.03 -21.26 3.15
C ASN A 144 -11.80 -22.49 2.67
N ILE A 145 -11.14 -23.65 2.72
CA ILE A 145 -11.68 -24.92 2.23
C ILE A 145 -11.62 -25.91 3.41
N LEU A 146 -12.52 -25.68 4.37
CA LEU A 146 -12.86 -26.56 5.49
C LEU A 146 -14.36 -26.46 5.78
#